data_AF-A0A2M9WIY7-F1
#
_entry.id   AF-A0A2M9WIY7-F1
#
_cell.length_a   1.000
_cell.length_b   1.000
_cell.length_c   1.000
_cell.angle_alpha   90.00
_cell.angle_beta   90.00
_cell.angle_gamma   90.00
#
_symmetry.space_group_name_H-M   'P 1'
#
loop_
_entity.id
_entity.type
_entity.pdbx_description
1 polymer ?
#
loop_
_entity_poly.entity_id
_entity_poly.type
_entity_poly.pdbx_seq_one_letter_code
_entity_poly.pdbx_strand_id
1 'polypeptide(L)' 'MTFTISIALLALSGCASNTPPICYNKAKITNHVYDVAVFKIENGKYLAGNPFHTWADKSQFLDTSECDKLNP' A
#
# COMPACT_ATOMS: atom_id res chain seq x y z
N MET A 1 -49.08 15.22 12.92
CA MET A 1 -48.05 15.33 11.86
C MET A 1 -46.75 14.84 12.47
N THR A 2 -46.35 13.61 12.15
CA THR A 2 -45.21 12.94 12.79
C THR A 2 -43.98 13.14 11.90
N PHE A 3 -43.00 13.91 12.38
CA PHE A 3 -41.74 14.14 11.68
C PHE A 3 -40.89 12.87 11.76
N THR A 4 -40.75 12.18 10.64
CA THR A 4 -39.86 11.01 10.52
C THR A 4 -38.48 11.54 10.10
N ILE A 5 -37.55 11.61 11.05
CA ILE A 5 -36.17 12.03 10.79
C ILE A 5 -35.41 10.80 10.27
N SER A 6 -35.14 10.79 8.96
CA SER A 6 -34.32 9.77 8.30
C SER A 6 -32.83 10.03 8.57
N ILE A 7 -32.30 9.51 9.68
CA ILE A 7 -30.85 9.38 9.90
C ILE A 7 -30.46 8.01 9.34
N ALA A 8 -30.01 7.95 8.10
CA ALA A 8 -29.37 6.73 7.60
C ALA A 8 -28.35 7.05 6.51
N LEU A 9 -27.13 6.53 6.73
CA LEU A 9 -26.00 6.43 5.81
C LEU A 9 -25.17 7.70 5.55
N LEU A 10 -24.47 8.14 6.60
CA LEU A 10 -23.06 8.53 6.45
C LEU A 10 -22.24 7.24 6.28
N ALA A 11 -22.42 6.56 5.15
CA ALA A 11 -21.58 5.43 4.79
C ALA A 11 -20.18 5.97 4.51
N LEU A 12 -19.33 5.78 5.51
CA LEU A 12 -17.88 5.90 5.52
C LEU A 12 -17.24 5.72 4.13
N SER A 13 -17.16 6.80 3.35
CA SER A 13 -16.15 6.94 2.31
C SER A 13 -14.82 7.24 2.99
N GLY A 14 -14.35 6.29 3.79
CA GLY A 14 -12.95 6.24 4.16
C GLY A 14 -12.21 5.96 2.87
N CYS A 15 -11.53 6.97 2.33
CA CYS A 15 -10.65 6.83 1.18
C CYS A 15 -9.49 5.89 1.56
N ALA A 16 -9.72 4.57 1.53
CA ALA A 16 -8.65 3.65 1.25
C ALA A 16 -8.20 4.04 -0.16
N SER A 17 -6.97 4.52 -0.30
CA SER A 17 -6.38 4.87 -1.60
C SER A 17 -6.74 3.77 -2.61
N ASN A 18 -7.63 4.07 -3.57
CA ASN A 18 -8.24 3.09 -4.47
C ASN A 18 -7.25 2.51 -5.50
N THR A 19 -5.96 2.84 -5.38
CA THR A 19 -4.92 2.33 -6.25
C THR A 19 -4.52 0.93 -5.76
N PRO A 20 -4.82 -0.14 -6.51
CA PRO A 20 -4.32 -1.46 -6.16
C PRO A 20 -2.78 -1.48 -6.23
N PRO A 21 -2.11 -2.33 -5.42
CA PRO A 21 -0.68 -2.52 -5.54
C PRO A 21 -0.32 -3.17 -6.88
N ILE A 22 0.80 -2.74 -7.45
CA ILE A 22 1.33 -3.26 -8.72
C ILE A 22 2.18 -4.52 -8.51
N CYS A 23 2.77 -4.69 -7.32
CA CYS A 23 3.59 -5.84 -6.92
C CYS A 23 3.79 -5.85 -5.40
N TYR A 24 4.43 -6.91 -4.89
CA TYR A 24 4.79 -7.03 -3.48
C TYR A 24 6.28 -7.33 -3.33
N ASN A 25 6.95 -6.58 -2.46
CA ASN A 25 8.34 -6.86 -2.06
C ASN A 25 8.37 -7.43 -0.64
N LYS A 26 9.42 -8.18 -0.29
CA LYS A 26 9.58 -8.67 1.09
C LYS A 26 10.53 -7.77 1.86
N ALA A 27 10.14 -7.33 3.04
CA ALA A 27 11.01 -6.59 3.95
C ALA A 27 11.06 -7.26 5.32
N LYS A 28 12.22 -7.23 5.98
CA LYS A 28 12.35 -7.69 7.36
C LYS A 28 12.40 -6.52 8.31
N ILE A 29 11.44 -6.46 9.21
CA ILE A 29 11.41 -5.47 10.29
C ILE A 29 11.46 -6.23 11.60
N THR A 30 12.51 -5.92 12.37
CA THR A 30 12.86 -6.66 13.58
C THR A 30 13.02 -8.16 13.25
N ASN A 31 12.10 -9.01 13.72
CA ASN A 31 12.15 -10.45 13.55
C ASN A 31 11.07 -10.99 12.59
N HIS A 32 10.30 -10.10 11.94
CA HIS A 32 9.21 -10.49 11.06
C HIS A 32 9.49 -10.09 9.61
N VAL A 33 9.12 -10.96 8.68
CA VAL A 33 9.14 -10.68 7.24
C VAL A 33 7.73 -10.27 6.83
N TYR A 34 7.61 -9.10 6.21
CA TYR A 34 6.37 -8.52 5.73
C TYR A 34 6.36 -8.54 4.21
N ASP A 35 5.21 -8.92 3.65
CA ASP A 35 4.90 -8.63 2.25
C ASP A 35 4.42 -7.18 2.16
N VAL A 36 5.21 -6.37 1.47
CA VAL A 36 5.02 -4.93 1.35
C VAL A 36 4.46 -4.63 -0.02
N ALA A 37 3.22 -4.17 -0.04
CA ALA A 37 2.56 -3.65 -1.22
C ALA A 37 3.35 -2.48 -1.82
N VAL A 38 3.64 -2.53 -3.11
CA VAL A 38 4.23 -1.43 -3.86
C VAL A 38 3.19 -0.88 -4.82
N PHE A 39 3.03 0.43 -4.85
CA PHE A 39 2.01 1.10 -5.67
C PHE A 39 2.60 1.84 -6.87
N LYS A 40 3.90 2.18 -6.83
CA LYS A 40 4.60 2.89 -7.91
C LYS A 40 6.09 2.58 -7.86
N ILE A 41 6.74 2.55 -9.03
CA ILE A 41 8.20 2.48 -9.18
C ILE A 41 8.64 3.74 -9.92
N GLU A 42 9.61 4.48 -9.37
CA GLU A 42 10.11 5.70 -9.99
C GLU A 42 11.56 5.94 -9.59
N ASN A 43 12.45 6.19 -10.56
CA ASN A 43 13.88 6.43 -10.34
C ASN A 43 14.57 5.37 -9.44
N GLY A 44 14.19 4.10 -9.60
CA GLY A 44 14.74 2.98 -8.80
C GLY A 44 14.22 2.90 -7.36
N LYS A 45 13.22 3.72 -6.99
CA LYS A 45 12.56 3.68 -5.68
C LYS A 45 11.15 3.09 -5.80
N TYR A 46 10.67 2.50 -4.71
CA TYR A 46 9.35 1.88 -4.62
C TYR A 46 8.47 2.69 -3.66
N LEU A 47 7.28 3.12 -4.12
CA LEU A 47 6.26 3.69 -3.24
C LEU A 47 5.62 2.55 -2.45
N ALA A 48 6.11 2.35 -1.23
CA ALA A 48 5.79 1.23 -0.38
C ALA A 48 4.61 1.54 0.56
N GLY A 49 3.70 0.60 0.66
CA GLY A 49 2.61 0.58 1.64
C GLY A 49 3.05 0.16 3.02
N ASN A 50 2.14 -0.44 3.77
CA ASN A 50 2.44 -0.94 5.11
C ASN A 50 3.63 -1.91 5.08
N PRO A 51 4.61 -1.77 5.99
CA PRO A 51 4.66 -0.81 7.11
C PRO A 51 5.42 0.49 6.85
N PHE A 52 5.92 0.72 5.63
CA PHE A 52 6.74 1.89 5.31
C PHE A 52 5.90 3.16 5.06
N HIS A 53 4.79 3.04 4.31
CA HIS A 53 3.93 4.16 3.88
C HIS A 53 4.68 5.34 3.23
N THR A 54 5.78 5.05 2.52
CA THR A 54 6.66 6.07 1.92
C THR A 54 7.46 5.50 0.76
N TRP A 55 8.24 6.35 0.09
CA TRP A 55 9.24 5.91 -0.88
C TRP A 55 10.38 5.19 -0.18
N ALA A 56 10.61 3.94 -0.58
CA ALA A 56 11.65 3.08 -0.05
C ALA A 56 12.66 2.71 -1.15
N ASP A 57 13.94 2.71 -0.78
CA ASP A 57 15.02 2.27 -1.65
C ASP A 57 15.06 0.73 -1.72
N LYS A 58 15.53 0.19 -2.84
CA LYS A 58 15.63 -1.26 -3.08
C LYS A 58 16.36 -2.02 -1.97
N SER A 59 17.39 -1.40 -1.39
CA SER A 59 18.20 -1.95 -0.30
C SER A 59 17.44 -2.18 1.00
N GLN A 60 16.25 -1.60 1.17
CA GLN A 60 15.42 -1.80 2.36
C GLN A 60 14.58 -3.09 2.31
N PHE A 61 14.58 -3.75 1.15
CA PHE A 61 13.85 -5.00 0.92
C PHE A 61 14.83 -6.18 0.90
N LEU A 62 14.36 -7.32 1.40
CA LEU A 62 15.05 -8.60 1.28
C LEU A 62 14.90 -9.20 -0.12
N ASP A 63 13.72 -9.04 -0.70
CA ASP A 63 13.40 -9.56 -2.02
C ASP A 63 12.56 -8.55 -2.78
N THR A 64 13.00 -8.23 -3.99
CA THR A 64 12.37 -7.27 -4.92
C THR A 64 12.06 -7.88 -6.29
N SER A 65 12.23 -9.20 -6.42
CA SER A 65 12.17 -9.92 -7.68
C SER A 65 10.81 -9.79 -8.39
N GLU A 66 9.72 -9.62 -7.65
CA GLU A 66 8.39 -9.40 -8.21
C GLU A 66 8.29 -8.01 -8.88
N CYS A 67 8.71 -6.96 -8.18
CA CYS A 67 8.63 -5.60 -8.69
C CYS A 67 9.69 -5.30 -9.77
N ASP A 68 10.86 -5.92 -9.69
CA ASP A 68 11.92 -5.73 -10.69
C ASP A 68 11.52 -6.21 -12.09
N LYS A 69 10.70 -7.27 -12.18
CA LYS A 69 10.18 -7.76 -13.46
C LYS A 69 9.32 -6.73 -14.20
N LEU A 70 8.74 -5.78 -13.45
CA LEU A 70 7.88 -4.72 -13.99
C LEU A 70 8.67 -3.49 -14.43
N ASN A 71 9.92 -3.36 -14.00
CA ASN A 71 10.82 -2.25 -14.34
C ASN A 71 12.27 -2.76 -14.50
N PRO A 72 12.55 -3.53 -15.58
CA PRO A 72 13.84 -4.16 -15.83
C PRO A 72 14.96 -3.16 -16.13
#